data_AF-A0A812LYD8-F1
#
_entry.id   AF-A0A812LYD8-F1
#
_cell.length_a   1.000
_cell.length_b   1.000
_cell.length_c   1.000
_cell.angle_alpha   90.00
_cell.angle_beta   90.00
_cell.angle_gamma   90.00
#
_symmetry.space_group_name_H-M   'P 1'
#
loop_
_entity.id
_entity.type
_entity.pdbx_description
1 polymer ?
#
loop_
_entity_poly.entity_id
_entity_poly.type
_entity_poly.pdbx_seq_one_letter_code
_entity_poly.pdbx_strand_id
1 'polypeptide(L)'
;MLMTKVAPPSCQSCSRASACGWGHGIVYIIIIAAVASTIFVRIALGTLLEPFGPVNVQASLLTFGAFWVAMAAAISAPWNYALIRFFIGCAGATFVTNQFWCSLMFAPNVIGTANATAAGWGNLGGGVTQIFMISVLFNPMVSSGMAADTAWRVAMIVPAVLFIITAACLKLLCWDTPTAKRFDVSVTGKTKKPSLWDYVEVCSDFRVLVMIMQWPSCCK
;
A
#
# COMPACT_ATOMS: atom_id res chain seq x y z
N MET A 1 -37.13 14.74 -3.49
CA MET A 1 -37.03 13.30 -3.81
C MET A 1 -35.63 13.07 -4.38
N LEU A 2 -34.83 12.22 -3.73
CA LEU A 2 -33.48 11.76 -4.13
C LEU A 2 -32.31 12.78 -4.12
N MET A 3 -31.98 13.30 -2.93
CA MET A 3 -30.60 13.62 -2.56
C MET A 3 -30.12 12.57 -1.55
N THR A 4 -29.72 11.39 -2.02
CA THR A 4 -29.06 10.38 -1.19
C THR A 4 -27.59 10.71 -1.02
N LYS A 5 -27.29 11.34 0.11
CA LYS A 5 -26.00 11.42 0.83
C LYS A 5 -24.85 10.63 0.20
N VAL A 6 -24.08 11.27 -0.67
CA VAL A 6 -22.69 10.87 -0.94
C VAL A 6 -21.86 11.41 0.22
N ALA A 7 -21.72 10.61 1.27
CA ALA A 7 -20.84 10.94 2.38
C ALA A 7 -19.36 10.93 1.91
N PRO A 8 -18.49 11.81 2.44
CA PRO A 8 -17.09 11.89 2.05
C PRO A 8 -16.35 10.55 2.21
N PRO A 9 -15.27 10.29 1.46
CA PRO A 9 -14.66 8.96 1.31
C PRO A 9 -14.09 8.35 2.61
N SER A 10 -13.82 9.16 3.64
CA SER A 10 -13.48 8.68 4.98
C SER A 10 -14.66 8.03 5.73
N CYS A 11 -15.90 8.26 5.30
CA CYS A 11 -17.12 7.73 5.91
C CYS A 11 -17.62 6.39 5.32
N GLN A 12 -17.04 5.88 4.23
CA GLN A 12 -17.54 4.64 3.61
C GLN A 12 -17.07 3.35 4.29
N SER A 13 -15.88 3.35 4.93
CA SER A 13 -15.50 2.28 5.86
C SER A 13 -16.39 2.31 7.11
N CYS A 14 -16.82 3.51 7.54
CA CYS A 14 -17.67 3.72 8.71
C CYS A 14 -19.11 3.27 8.46
N SER A 15 -19.71 3.59 7.31
CA SER A 15 -21.11 3.25 6.99
C SER A 15 -21.39 1.76 6.77
N ARG A 16 -20.37 0.94 6.47
CA ARG A 16 -20.54 -0.52 6.27
C ARG A 16 -20.16 -1.35 7.50
N ALA A 17 -19.28 -0.84 8.37
CA ALA A 17 -19.13 -1.38 9.73
C ALA A 17 -20.42 -1.18 10.55
N SER A 18 -21.11 -0.05 10.36
CA SER A 18 -22.48 0.15 10.86
C SER A 18 -23.48 -0.88 10.31
N ALA A 19 -23.30 -1.36 9.07
CA ALA A 19 -24.17 -2.38 8.46
C ALA A 19 -23.95 -3.80 9.03
N CYS A 20 -22.78 -4.07 9.63
CA CYS A 20 -22.50 -5.29 10.39
C CYS A 20 -22.72 -5.13 11.91
N GLY A 21 -23.27 -4.01 12.37
CA GLY A 21 -23.55 -3.76 13.79
C GLY A 21 -22.31 -3.43 14.65
N TRP A 22 -21.17 -3.10 14.03
CA TRP A 22 -19.95 -2.75 14.77
C TRP A 22 -20.01 -1.30 15.26
N GLY A 23 -19.83 -1.09 16.57
CA GLY A 23 -19.83 0.25 17.17
C GLY A 23 -18.75 1.16 16.58
N HIS A 24 -19.05 2.44 16.40
CA HIS A 24 -18.16 3.40 15.73
C HIS A 24 -16.71 3.39 16.25
N GLY A 25 -16.50 3.13 17.54
CA GLY A 25 -15.16 3.04 18.15
C GLY A 25 -14.23 1.97 17.54
N ILE A 26 -14.76 0.79 17.19
CA ILE A 26 -13.91 -0.30 16.65
C ILE A 26 -13.39 0.04 15.25
N VAL A 27 -14.18 0.77 14.46
CA VAL A 27 -13.82 1.21 13.11
C VAL A 27 -12.62 2.15 13.15
N TYR A 28 -12.61 3.10 14.08
CA TYR A 28 -11.48 4.03 14.24
C TYR A 28 -10.20 3.30 14.63
N ILE A 29 -10.29 2.34 15.57
CA ILE A 29 -9.15 1.54 15.99
C ILE A 29 -8.56 0.77 14.81
N ILE A 30 -9.41 0.21 13.93
CA ILE A 30 -8.97 -0.51 12.73
C ILE A 30 -8.21 0.40 11.75
N ILE A 31 -8.71 1.62 11.52
CA ILE A 31 -8.07 2.58 10.60
C ILE A 31 -6.72 3.03 11.16
N ILE A 32 -6.68 3.39 12.44
CA ILE A 32 -5.45 3.82 13.12
C ILE A 32 -4.42 2.68 13.12
N ALA A 33 -4.85 1.45 13.41
CA ALA A 33 -3.97 0.28 13.38
C ALA A 33 -3.37 0.01 11.99
N ALA A 34 -4.15 0.16 10.92
CA ALA A 34 -3.66 0.00 9.55
C ALA A 34 -2.64 1.09 9.16
N VAL A 35 -2.84 2.34 9.59
CA VAL A 35 -1.87 3.42 9.33
C VAL A 35 -0.60 3.21 10.15
N ALA A 36 -0.72 2.84 11.42
CA ALA A 36 0.41 2.54 12.29
C ALA A 36 1.26 1.38 11.74
N SER A 37 0.62 0.32 11.24
CA SER A 37 1.33 -0.81 10.60
C SER A 37 2.10 -0.34 9.36
N THR A 38 1.50 0.53 8.55
CA THR A 38 2.14 1.10 7.37
C THR A 38 3.40 1.87 7.74
N ILE A 39 3.36 2.71 8.78
CA ILE A 39 4.52 3.48 9.25
C ILE A 39 5.64 2.55 9.69
N PHE A 40 5.31 1.53 10.50
CA PHE A 40 6.29 0.57 10.99
C PHE A 40 6.97 -0.17 9.83
N VAL A 41 6.19 -0.65 8.85
CA VAL A 41 6.72 -1.38 7.69
C VAL A 41 7.58 -0.46 6.82
N ARG A 42 7.25 0.83 6.68
CA ARG A 42 8.10 1.78 5.93
C ARG A 42 9.50 1.90 6.51
N ILE A 43 9.64 1.93 7.83
CA ILE A 43 10.94 1.96 8.51
C ILE A 43 11.67 0.62 8.27
N ALA A 44 10.97 -0.50 8.45
CA ALA A 44 11.56 -1.83 8.24
C ALA A 44 12.02 -2.06 6.79
N LEU A 45 11.21 -1.68 5.81
CA LEU A 45 11.54 -1.81 4.39
C LEU A 45 12.75 -1.01 3.99
N GLY A 46 12.95 0.14 4.63
CA GLY A 46 14.15 0.93 4.47
C GLY A 46 15.44 0.11 4.63
N THR A 47 15.46 -0.81 5.61
CA THR A 47 16.61 -1.68 5.89
C THR A 47 16.65 -2.94 5.02
N LEU A 48 15.50 -3.38 4.49
CA LEU A 48 15.36 -4.58 3.67
C LEU A 48 15.64 -4.32 2.18
N LEU A 49 15.38 -3.10 1.70
CA LEU A 49 15.56 -2.72 0.31
C LEU A 49 17.03 -2.71 -0.11
N GLU A 50 17.91 -2.27 0.78
CA GLU A 50 19.33 -2.18 0.49
C GLU A 50 20.05 -3.53 0.33
N PRO A 51 19.72 -4.63 1.05
CA PRO A 51 20.32 -5.94 0.79
C PRO A 51 19.59 -6.82 -0.22
N PHE A 52 18.26 -6.70 -0.38
CA PHE A 52 17.46 -7.63 -1.19
C PHE A 52 17.02 -7.08 -2.56
N GLY A 53 17.18 -5.77 -2.78
CA GLY A 53 16.81 -5.10 -4.01
C GLY A 53 15.31 -4.75 -4.12
N PRO A 54 14.97 -3.76 -4.96
CA PRO A 54 13.62 -3.22 -5.05
C PRO A 54 12.59 -4.21 -5.61
N VAL A 55 12.90 -4.98 -6.65
CA VAL A 55 11.92 -5.85 -7.31
C VAL A 55 11.53 -7.01 -6.40
N ASN A 56 12.49 -7.60 -5.68
CA ASN A 56 12.22 -8.71 -4.76
C ASN A 56 11.37 -8.29 -3.57
N VAL A 57 11.69 -7.14 -2.98
CA VAL A 57 10.95 -6.58 -1.83
C VAL A 57 9.54 -6.17 -2.27
N GLN A 58 9.40 -5.51 -3.44
CA GLN A 58 8.10 -5.12 -3.98
C GLN A 58 7.21 -6.34 -4.27
N ALA A 59 7.75 -7.37 -4.92
CA ALA A 59 6.99 -8.58 -5.22
C ALA A 59 6.57 -9.34 -3.94
N SER A 60 7.44 -9.37 -2.93
CA SER A 60 7.13 -10.01 -1.63
C SER A 60 6.02 -9.27 -0.89
N LEU A 61 6.05 -7.93 -0.87
CA LEU A 61 4.99 -7.10 -0.29
C LEU A 61 3.65 -7.28 -1.01
N LEU A 62 3.65 -7.32 -2.34
CA LEU A 62 2.45 -7.52 -3.14
C LEU A 62 1.85 -8.91 -2.92
N THR A 63 2.68 -9.94 -2.83
CA THR A 63 2.23 -11.32 -2.61
C THR A 63 1.70 -11.51 -1.19
N PHE A 64 2.36 -10.90 -0.20
CA PHE A 64 1.87 -10.84 1.18
C PHE A 64 0.54 -10.10 1.27
N GLY A 65 0.43 -8.93 0.63
CA GLY A 65 -0.82 -8.17 0.55
C GLY A 65 -1.95 -8.96 -0.12
N ALA A 66 -1.66 -9.62 -1.25
CA ALA A 66 -2.64 -10.44 -1.97
C ALA A 66 -3.19 -11.58 -1.11
N PHE A 67 -2.33 -12.27 -0.37
CA PHE A 67 -2.72 -13.33 0.55
C PHE A 67 -3.72 -12.84 1.61
N TRP A 68 -3.41 -11.73 2.27
CA TRP A 68 -4.29 -11.16 3.30
C TRP A 68 -5.58 -10.56 2.74
N VAL A 69 -5.54 -10.00 1.52
CA VAL A 69 -6.76 -9.53 0.83
C VAL A 69 -7.66 -10.71 0.46
N ALA A 70 -7.10 -11.84 -0.01
CA ALA A 70 -7.88 -13.05 -0.28
C ALA A 70 -8.51 -13.61 1.01
N MET A 71 -7.76 -13.61 2.12
CA MET A 71 -8.26 -14.01 3.44
C MET A 71 -9.36 -13.07 3.96
N ALA A 72 -9.38 -11.80 3.53
CA ALA A 72 -10.43 -10.84 3.89
C ALA A 72 -11.82 -11.29 3.45
N ALA A 73 -11.93 -12.00 2.33
CA ALA A 73 -13.21 -12.50 1.81
C ALA A 73 -13.84 -13.61 2.68
N ALA A 74 -13.04 -14.29 3.53
CA ALA A 74 -13.49 -15.40 4.37
C ALA A 74 -13.86 -14.97 5.81
N ILE A 75 -13.87 -13.68 6.11
CA ILE A 75 -14.06 -13.20 7.48
C ILE A 75 -15.51 -13.29 7.96
N SER A 76 -15.67 -13.69 9.22
CA SER A 76 -16.95 -13.71 9.95
C SER A 76 -16.90 -12.97 11.30
N ALA A 77 -15.70 -12.72 11.85
CA ALA A 77 -15.49 -12.13 13.18
C ALA A 77 -14.84 -10.72 13.13
N PRO A 78 -15.17 -9.83 14.08
CA PRO A 78 -14.67 -8.44 14.12
C PRO A 78 -13.18 -8.33 14.35
N TRP A 79 -12.66 -9.18 15.24
CA TRP A 79 -11.24 -9.18 15.60
C TRP A 79 -10.39 -9.61 14.41
N ASN A 80 -10.87 -10.58 13.64
CA ASN A 80 -10.22 -11.03 12.42
C ASN A 80 -10.20 -9.91 11.36
N TYR A 81 -11.25 -9.09 11.29
CA TYR A 81 -11.29 -7.93 10.38
C TYR A 81 -10.25 -6.86 10.74
N ALA A 82 -10.05 -6.60 12.03
CA ALA A 82 -9.00 -5.69 12.48
C ALA A 82 -7.59 -6.19 12.12
N LEU A 83 -7.31 -7.48 12.35
CA LEU A 83 -6.04 -8.10 12.01
C LEU A 83 -5.75 -8.08 10.50
N ILE A 84 -6.73 -8.44 9.68
CA ILE A 84 -6.53 -8.45 8.23
C ILE A 84 -6.27 -7.03 7.70
N ARG A 85 -6.99 -6.02 8.20
CA ARG A 85 -6.75 -4.61 7.84
C ARG A 85 -5.37 -4.13 8.26
N PHE A 86 -4.87 -4.57 9.42
CA PHE A 86 -3.50 -4.30 9.86
C PHE A 86 -2.47 -4.84 8.86
N PHE A 87 -2.62 -6.10 8.41
CA PHE A 87 -1.69 -6.71 7.45
C PHE A 87 -1.82 -6.16 6.03
N ILE A 88 -3.03 -5.82 5.58
CA ILE A 88 -3.22 -5.12 4.30
C ILE A 88 -2.53 -3.74 4.35
N GLY A 89 -2.53 -3.07 5.51
CA GLY A 89 -1.79 -1.82 5.73
C GLY A 89 -0.30 -1.94 5.42
N CYS A 90 0.32 -3.11 5.64
CA CYS A 90 1.72 -3.35 5.29
C CYS A 90 2.00 -3.17 3.78
N ALA A 91 1.03 -3.47 2.90
CA ALA A 91 1.16 -3.24 1.46
C ALA A 91 1.21 -1.74 1.09
N GLY A 92 0.75 -0.84 1.97
CA GLY A 92 0.84 0.61 1.81
C GLY A 92 2.26 1.18 1.90
N ALA A 93 3.25 0.34 2.23
CA ALA A 93 4.66 0.70 2.27
C ALA A 93 5.37 0.55 0.91
N THR A 94 4.69 0.01 -0.11
CA THR A 94 5.17 -0.12 -1.50
C THR A 94 5.66 1.20 -2.12
N PHE A 95 5.15 2.34 -1.64
CA PHE A 95 5.64 3.66 -2.04
C PHE A 95 7.14 3.84 -1.78
N VAL A 96 7.64 3.35 -0.64
CA VAL A 96 9.06 3.49 -0.27
C VAL A 96 9.95 2.69 -1.23
N THR A 97 9.53 1.47 -1.54
CA THR A 97 10.21 0.63 -2.53
C THR A 97 10.25 1.29 -3.91
N ASN A 98 9.17 1.94 -4.33
CA ASN A 98 9.13 2.66 -5.61
C ASN A 98 10.10 3.85 -5.63
N GLN A 99 10.13 4.66 -4.56
CA GLN A 99 11.07 5.78 -4.45
C GLN A 99 12.53 5.31 -4.52
N PHE A 100 12.84 4.21 -3.82
CA PHE A 100 14.16 3.59 -3.86
C PHE A 100 14.49 3.06 -5.27
N TRP A 101 13.54 2.39 -5.92
CA TRP A 101 13.76 1.83 -7.25
C TRP A 101 13.98 2.91 -8.32
N CYS A 102 13.21 3.99 -8.29
CA CYS A 102 13.41 5.14 -9.18
C CYS A 102 14.80 5.77 -8.99
N SER A 103 15.34 5.78 -7.76
CA SER A 103 16.69 6.28 -7.49
C SER A 103 17.81 5.42 -8.08
N LEU A 104 17.55 4.14 -8.29
CA LEU A 104 18.49 3.20 -8.92
C LEU A 104 18.37 3.20 -10.44
N MET A 105 17.16 3.42 -10.96
CA MET A 105 16.86 3.39 -12.40
C MET A 105 17.20 4.70 -13.12
N PHE A 106 16.99 5.84 -12.46
CA PHE A 106 17.07 7.15 -13.10
C PHE A 106 18.21 8.01 -12.57
N ALA A 107 18.81 8.79 -13.46
CA ALA A 107 19.86 9.73 -13.12
C ALA A 107 19.31 10.89 -12.23
N PRO A 108 20.16 11.51 -11.38
CA PRO A 108 19.73 12.50 -10.39
C PRO A 108 19.12 13.77 -10.98
N ASN A 109 19.36 14.05 -12.26
CA ASN A 109 18.75 15.17 -12.99
C ASN A 109 17.26 14.94 -13.32
N VAL A 110 16.79 13.69 -13.38
CA VAL A 110 15.40 13.35 -13.79
C VAL A 110 14.63 12.56 -12.72
N ILE A 111 15.29 12.13 -11.65
CA ILE A 111 14.68 11.36 -10.56
C ILE A 111 13.48 12.07 -9.91
N GLY A 112 13.52 13.39 -9.78
CA GLY A 112 12.43 14.18 -9.19
C GLY A 112 11.14 14.08 -10.01
N THR A 113 11.25 14.21 -11.34
CA THR A 113 10.11 14.11 -12.26
C THR A 113 9.55 12.68 -12.32
N ALA A 114 10.44 11.68 -12.30
CA ALA A 114 10.04 10.27 -12.28
C ALA A 114 9.27 9.94 -10.99
N ASN A 115 9.80 10.34 -9.83
CA ASN A 115 9.14 10.14 -8.54
C ASN A 115 7.81 10.90 -8.43
N ALA A 116 7.75 12.13 -8.91
CA ALA A 116 6.51 12.91 -8.94
C ALA A 116 5.42 12.23 -9.79
N THR A 117 5.80 11.70 -10.96
CA THR A 117 4.88 10.99 -11.84
C THR A 117 4.39 9.69 -11.21
N ALA A 118 5.30 8.90 -10.62
CA ALA A 118 4.93 7.66 -9.93
C ALA A 118 4.04 7.91 -8.71
N ALA A 119 4.32 8.95 -7.93
CA ALA A 119 3.48 9.36 -6.81
C ALA A 119 2.08 9.83 -7.26
N GLY A 120 2.02 10.62 -8.35
CA GLY A 120 0.75 11.04 -8.96
C GLY A 120 -0.10 9.87 -9.43
N TRP A 121 0.52 8.89 -10.09
CA TRP A 121 -0.16 7.67 -10.53
C TRP A 121 -0.66 6.83 -9.35
N GLY A 122 0.13 6.71 -8.27
CA GLY A 122 -0.28 6.03 -7.04
C GLY A 122 -1.52 6.65 -6.39
N ASN A 123 -1.59 7.98 -6.32
CA ASN A 123 -2.75 8.69 -5.77
C ASN A 123 -3.99 8.55 -6.67
N LEU A 124 -3.81 8.60 -7.99
CA LEU A 124 -4.89 8.36 -8.96
C LEU A 124 -5.45 6.94 -8.84
N GLY A 125 -4.59 5.94 -8.66
CA GLY A 125 -4.99 4.54 -8.45
C GLY A 125 -5.92 4.36 -7.25
N GLY A 126 -5.69 5.11 -6.16
CA GLY A 126 -6.59 5.13 -4.99
C GLY A 126 -8.02 5.56 -5.34
N GLY A 127 -8.17 6.64 -6.12
CA GLY A 127 -9.47 7.13 -6.58
C GLY A 127 -10.14 6.22 -7.60
N VAL A 128 -9.38 5.73 -8.59
CA VAL A 128 -9.89 4.81 -9.62
C VAL A 128 -10.37 3.50 -9.00
N THR A 129 -9.65 2.97 -8.01
CA THR A 129 -10.04 1.73 -7.32
C THR A 129 -11.38 1.89 -6.59
N GLN A 130 -11.65 3.04 -5.97
CA GLN A 130 -12.94 3.31 -5.33
C GLN A 130 -14.08 3.31 -6.35
N ILE A 131 -13.89 3.99 -7.48
CA ILE A 131 -14.89 4.05 -8.55
C ILE A 131 -15.11 2.66 -9.15
N PHE A 132 -14.04 1.92 -9.42
CA PHE A 132 -14.11 0.57 -9.99
C PHE A 132 -14.81 -0.41 -9.04
N MET A 133 -14.45 -0.42 -7.77
CA MET A 133 -15.07 -1.30 -6.77
C MET A 133 -16.57 -1.02 -6.60
N ILE A 134 -16.96 0.25 -6.53
CA ILE A 134 -18.35 0.63 -6.26
C ILE A 134 -19.20 0.52 -7.53
N SER A 135 -18.75 1.15 -8.62
CA SER A 135 -19.57 1.32 -9.83
C SER A 135 -19.54 0.11 -10.74
N VAL A 136 -18.43 -0.63 -10.82
CA VAL A 136 -18.25 -1.74 -11.78
C VAL A 136 -18.48 -3.09 -11.12
N LEU A 137 -18.08 -3.26 -9.87
CA LEU A 137 -18.29 -4.52 -9.15
C LEU A 137 -19.56 -4.51 -8.29
N PHE A 138 -19.64 -3.59 -7.33
CA PHE A 138 -20.66 -3.69 -6.29
C PHE A 138 -22.08 -3.39 -6.80
N ASN A 139 -22.28 -2.29 -7.52
CA ASN A 139 -23.61 -1.88 -7.99
C ASN A 139 -24.25 -2.90 -8.96
N PRO A 140 -23.53 -3.47 -9.94
CA PRO A 140 -24.10 -4.47 -10.84
C PRO A 140 -24.44 -5.77 -10.13
N MET A 141 -23.58 -6.25 -9.20
CA MET A 141 -23.84 -7.47 -8.42
C MET A 141 -25.06 -7.34 -7.49
N VAL A 142 -25.27 -6.15 -6.91
CA VAL A 142 -26.48 -5.90 -6.11
C VAL A 142 -27.71 -5.79 -7.01
N SER A 143 -27.57 -5.19 -8.19
CA SER A 143 -28.67 -5.09 -9.18
C SER A 143 -29.08 -6.45 -9.78
N SER A 144 -28.17 -7.43 -9.81
CA SER A 144 -28.45 -8.80 -10.24
C SER A 144 -29.08 -9.68 -9.14
N GLY A 145 -29.40 -9.11 -7.98
CA GLY A 145 -30.11 -9.78 -6.89
C GLY A 145 -29.22 -10.49 -5.86
N MET A 146 -27.89 -10.30 -5.89
CA MET A 146 -27.02 -10.85 -4.85
C MET A 146 -27.12 -10.07 -3.54
N ALA A 147 -27.12 -10.81 -2.43
CA ALA A 147 -26.99 -10.21 -1.10
C ALA A 147 -25.70 -9.39 -1.00
N ALA A 148 -25.79 -8.21 -0.37
CA ALA A 148 -24.67 -7.29 -0.22
C ALA A 148 -23.45 -7.93 0.47
N ASP A 149 -23.67 -8.91 1.35
CA ASP A 149 -22.60 -9.68 2.01
C ASP A 149 -21.81 -10.53 1.01
N THR A 150 -22.49 -11.28 0.15
CA THR A 150 -21.82 -12.10 -0.86
C THR A 150 -21.12 -11.24 -1.91
N ALA A 151 -21.73 -10.12 -2.31
CA ALA A 151 -21.17 -9.22 -3.32
C ALA A 151 -19.82 -8.61 -2.92
N TRP A 152 -19.63 -8.21 -1.66
CA TRP A 152 -18.34 -7.65 -1.24
C TRP A 152 -17.24 -8.71 -1.14
N ARG A 153 -17.58 -9.93 -0.70
CA ARG A 153 -16.61 -11.03 -0.59
C ARG A 153 -16.05 -11.39 -1.96
N VAL A 154 -16.94 -11.51 -2.95
CA VAL A 154 -16.57 -11.74 -4.35
C VAL A 154 -15.76 -10.56 -4.90
N ALA A 155 -16.14 -9.32 -4.56
CA ALA A 155 -15.38 -8.14 -5.00
C ALA A 155 -13.93 -8.10 -4.49
N MET A 156 -13.65 -8.66 -3.31
CA MET A 156 -12.29 -8.70 -2.73
C MET A 156 -11.36 -9.72 -3.40
N ILE A 157 -11.89 -10.64 -4.21
CA ILE A 157 -11.05 -11.60 -4.96
C ILE A 157 -10.35 -10.89 -6.12
N VAL A 158 -11.03 -9.95 -6.80
CA VAL A 158 -10.47 -9.20 -7.94
C VAL A 158 -9.16 -8.45 -7.60
N PRO A 159 -9.07 -7.64 -6.52
CA PRO A 159 -7.83 -6.96 -6.17
C PRO A 159 -6.74 -7.94 -5.72
N ALA A 160 -7.10 -9.06 -5.08
CA ALA A 160 -6.13 -10.09 -4.72
C ALA A 160 -5.46 -10.70 -5.97
N VAL A 161 -6.25 -11.02 -7.00
CA VAL A 161 -5.73 -11.54 -8.27
C VAL A 161 -4.88 -10.50 -8.99
N LEU A 162 -5.32 -9.24 -9.03
CA LEU A 162 -4.53 -8.16 -9.63
C LEU A 162 -3.17 -7.96 -8.93
N PHE A 163 -3.09 -8.11 -7.61
CA PHE A 163 -1.82 -8.04 -6.89
C PHE A 163 -0.87 -9.19 -7.25
N ILE A 164 -1.39 -10.42 -7.39
CA ILE A 164 -0.57 -11.56 -7.83
C ILE A 164 -0.07 -11.38 -9.27
N ILE A 165 -0.94 -10.93 -10.18
CA ILE A 165 -0.56 -10.65 -11.56
C ILE A 165 0.51 -9.57 -11.60
N THR A 166 0.33 -8.48 -10.85
CA THR A 166 1.32 -7.39 -10.78
C THR A 166 2.65 -7.88 -10.20
N ALA A 167 2.64 -8.70 -9.15
CA ALA A 167 3.84 -9.30 -8.58
C ALA A 167 4.57 -10.22 -9.58
N ALA A 168 3.83 -11.02 -10.35
CA ALA A 168 4.37 -11.86 -11.41
C ALA A 168 4.96 -11.03 -12.54
N CYS A 169 4.26 -9.99 -13.00
CA CYS A 169 4.75 -9.06 -14.01
C CYS A 169 6.04 -8.37 -13.56
N LEU A 170 6.13 -7.91 -12.31
CA LEU A 170 7.35 -7.34 -11.75
C LEU A 170 8.52 -8.32 -11.79
N LYS A 171 8.30 -9.58 -11.42
CA LYS A 171 9.37 -10.61 -11.45
C LYS A 171 9.82 -10.98 -12.86
N LEU A 172 8.92 -10.93 -13.84
CA LEU A 172 9.18 -11.38 -15.21
C LEU A 172 9.69 -10.25 -16.12
N LEU A 173 9.16 -9.03 -15.96
CA LEU A 173 9.39 -7.91 -16.87
C LEU A 173 10.35 -6.85 -16.32
N CYS A 174 10.51 -6.75 -14.99
CA CYS A 174 11.25 -5.66 -14.38
C CYS A 174 12.65 -6.09 -13.92
N TRP A 175 13.61 -5.16 -14.03
CA TRP A 175 14.99 -5.34 -13.58
C TRP A 175 15.27 -4.48 -12.36
N ASP A 176 16.12 -4.97 -11.45
CA ASP A 176 16.51 -4.27 -10.22
C ASP A 176 17.37 -3.03 -10.50
N THR A 177 18.20 -3.08 -11.55
CA THR A 177 19.09 -1.98 -11.96
C THR A 177 19.11 -1.86 -13.49
N PRO A 178 19.46 -0.69 -14.06
CA PRO A 178 19.52 -0.49 -15.51
C PRO A 178 20.55 -1.40 -16.20
N THR A 179 21.53 -1.93 -15.46
CA THR A 179 22.65 -2.71 -15.99
C THR A 179 22.61 -4.20 -15.60
N ALA A 180 21.86 -4.59 -14.56
CA ALA A 180 21.82 -5.97 -14.07
C ALA A 180 20.43 -6.42 -13.56
N LYS A 181 20.12 -7.69 -13.83
CA LYS A 181 18.88 -8.37 -13.44
C LYS A 181 18.82 -8.73 -11.95
N ARG A 182 19.96 -8.77 -11.25
CA ARG A 182 20.05 -8.98 -9.79
C ARG A 182 20.67 -7.76 -9.14
N PHE A 183 20.03 -7.28 -8.08
CA PHE A 183 20.59 -6.24 -7.24
C PHE A 183 21.91 -6.71 -6.61
N ASP A 184 22.96 -5.93 -6.80
CA ASP A 184 24.24 -6.10 -6.11
C ASP A 184 24.49 -4.84 -5.27
N VAL A 185 24.89 -5.03 -4.01
CA VAL A 185 25.17 -3.94 -3.07
C VAL A 185 26.32 -3.04 -3.53
N SER A 186 27.17 -3.53 -4.44
CA SER A 186 28.22 -2.72 -5.08
C SER A 186 27.70 -1.57 -5.95
N VAL A 187 26.47 -1.67 -6.48
CA VAL A 187 25.87 -0.64 -7.37
C VAL A 187 25.40 0.60 -6.59
N THR A 188 25.20 0.47 -5.27
CA THR A 188 24.91 1.60 -4.37
C THR A 188 26.17 2.23 -3.77
N GLY A 189 27.37 1.77 -4.16
CA GLY A 189 28.65 2.29 -3.68
C GLY A 189 28.98 1.92 -2.22
N LYS A 190 28.16 1.11 -1.55
CA LYS A 190 28.41 0.63 -0.18
C LYS A 190 29.19 -0.69 -0.21
N THR A 191 30.35 -0.72 0.43
CA THR A 191 31.21 -1.92 0.58
C THR A 191 30.79 -2.84 1.73
N LYS A 192 29.81 -2.43 2.54
CA LYS A 192 29.33 -3.15 3.73
C LYS A 192 27.81 -3.25 3.70
N LYS A 193 27.26 -4.38 4.16
CA LYS A 193 25.80 -4.53 4.35
C LYS A 193 25.31 -3.42 5.29
N PRO A 194 24.27 -2.68 4.93
CA PRO A 194 23.80 -1.54 5.72
C PRO A 194 23.29 -2.03 7.06
N SER A 195 23.64 -1.29 8.10
CA SER A 195 23.27 -1.58 9.48
C SER A 195 22.12 -0.68 9.92
N LEU A 196 21.37 -1.11 10.94
CA LEU A 196 20.34 -0.28 11.58
C LEU A 196 20.90 1.06 12.09
N TRP A 197 22.21 1.16 12.33
CA TRP A 197 22.87 2.38 12.78
C TRP A 197 22.95 3.46 11.70
N ASP A 198 23.04 3.08 10.42
CA ASP A 198 23.02 4.03 9.30
C ASP A 198 21.69 4.79 9.26
N TYR A 199 20.58 4.12 9.60
CA TYR A 199 19.26 4.74 9.71
C TYR A 199 19.19 5.76 10.85
N VAL A 200 19.77 5.43 12.00
CA VAL A 200 19.82 6.32 13.17
C VAL A 200 20.70 7.54 12.89
N GLU A 201 21.81 7.36 12.16
CA GLU A 201 22.70 8.45 11.77
C GLU A 201 22.02 9.43 10.81
N VAL A 202 21.30 8.93 9.80
CA VAL A 202 20.50 9.77 8.89
C VAL A 202 19.38 10.50 9.63
N CYS A 203 18.72 9.83 10.59
CA CYS A 203 17.69 10.46 11.43
C CYS A 203 18.26 11.48 12.43
N SER A 204 19.58 11.49 12.68
CA SER A 204 20.24 12.45 13.56
C SER A 204 20.54 13.79 12.86
N ASP A 205 20.44 13.84 11.52
CA ASP A 205 20.56 15.09 10.78
C ASP A 205 19.29 15.94 10.95
N PHE A 206 19.47 17.15 11.49
CA PHE A 206 18.39 18.11 11.71
C PHE A 206 17.62 18.43 10.41
N ARG A 207 18.28 18.40 9.25
CA ARG A 207 17.65 18.67 7.95
C ARG A 207 16.63 17.58 7.58
N VAL A 208 16.97 16.33 7.88
CA VAL A 208 16.09 15.17 7.66
C VAL A 208 14.90 15.23 8.60
N LEU A 209 15.13 15.59 9.86
CA LEU A 209 14.07 15.83 10.86
C LEU A 209 13.09 16.91 10.40
N VAL A 210 13.58 18.04 9.87
CA VAL A 210 12.71 19.11 9.34
C VAL A 210 11.88 18.62 8.15
N MET A 211 12.46 17.83 7.23
CA MET A 211 11.71 17.25 6.09
C MET A 211 10.63 16.26 6.56
N ILE A 212 10.95 15.41 7.54
CA ILE A 212 9.99 14.46 8.13
C ILE A 212 8.85 15.21 8.82
N MET A 213 9.14 16.30 9.51
CA MET A 213 8.13 17.10 10.22
C MET A 213 7.27 17.95 9.28
N GLN A 214 7.82 18.40 8.15
CA GLN A 214 7.08 19.20 7.18
C GLN A 214 5.99 18.39 6.47
N TRP A 215 6.25 17.14 6.09
CA TRP A 215 5.29 16.33 5.34
C TRP A 215 3.92 16.14 6.04
N PRO A 216 3.83 15.77 7.35
CA PRO A 216 2.56 15.65 8.05
C PRO A 216 1.86 17.00 8.29
N SER A 217 2.59 18.12 8.33
CA SER A 217 1.99 19.45 8.51
C SER A 217 1.12 19.89 7.32
N CYS A 218 1.32 19.28 6.14
CA CYS A 218 0.61 19.59 4.91
C CYS A 218 -0.60 18.67 4.64
N CYS A 219 -0.76 17.56 5.37
CA CYS A 219 -1.91 16.68 5.23
C CYS A 219 -3.07 17.17 6.12
N LYS A 220 -4.00 17.92 5.52
CA LYS A 220 -5.35 18.18 6.06
C LYS A 220 -6.32 17.05 5.71
#